data_AF-A0AAV4QWV1-F1
#
_entry.id   AF-A0AAV4QWV1-F1
#
_cell.length_a   1.000
_cell.length_b   1.000
_cell.length_c   1.000
_cell.angle_alpha   90.00
_cell.angle_beta   90.00
_cell.angle_gamma   90.00
#
_symmetry.space_group_name_H-M   'P 1'
#
loop_
_entity.id
_entity.type
_entity.pdbx_description
1 polymer ?
#
loop_
_entity_poly.entity_id
_entity_poly.type
_entity_poly.pdbx_seq_one_letter_code
_entity_poly.pdbx_strand_id
1 'polypeptide(L)'
;MSKVRFIEKLLKKLFEENEDILHLFQKFQHKRINDLHRDSMELAQHAGIVMSTLDESIKKLGNVDYFMDYLHSVGKLHTKIPGFKEKYFWRIEKPFLAAVQDTLGDRYTDNMENIYKITIRYILDTVVKGFDLGRPVAKTSTASMNPPKASPEPSPSPQDTREMEDLNTTSIATQNECMKQPSRPS
;
A
#
# COMPACT_ATOMS: atom_id res chain seq x y z
N MET A 1 -32.71 -10.79 3.73
CA MET A 1 -32.24 -9.71 4.62
C MET A 1 -32.33 -8.39 3.84
N SER A 2 -32.54 -7.23 4.47
CA SER A 2 -32.58 -5.94 3.73
C SER A 2 -31.16 -5.41 3.49
N LYS A 3 -30.92 -4.74 2.36
CA LYS A 3 -29.65 -4.06 2.01
C LYS A 3 -29.16 -3.13 3.12
N VAL A 4 -30.09 -2.47 3.82
CA VAL A 4 -29.84 -1.62 4.99
C VAL A 4 -29.20 -2.40 6.15
N ARG A 5 -29.69 -3.62 6.45
CA ARG A 5 -29.17 -4.44 7.57
C ARG A 5 -27.76 -5.00 7.31
N PHE A 6 -27.36 -5.16 6.05
CA PHE A 6 -25.97 -5.48 5.70
C PHE A 6 -25.07 -4.26 5.97
N ILE A 7 -25.49 -3.08 5.48
CA ILE A 7 -24.78 -1.80 5.65
C ILE A 7 -24.49 -1.53 7.13
N GLU A 8 -25.52 -1.60 7.98
CA GLU A 8 -25.40 -1.38 9.43
C GLU A 8 -24.34 -2.31 10.05
N LYS A 9 -24.34 -3.60 9.68
CA LYS A 9 -23.36 -4.59 10.17
C LYS A 9 -21.93 -4.32 9.70
N LEU A 10 -21.74 -4.02 8.41
CA LEU A 10 -20.41 -3.74 7.84
C LEU A 10 -19.78 -2.52 8.51
N LEU A 11 -20.54 -1.43 8.63
CA LEU A 11 -20.06 -0.19 9.25
C LEU A 11 -19.77 -0.37 10.74
N LYS A 12 -20.65 -1.07 11.48
CA LYS A 12 -20.45 -1.36 12.90
C LYS A 12 -19.13 -2.10 13.12
N LYS A 13 -18.90 -3.21 12.40
CA LYS A 13 -17.63 -3.97 12.46
C LYS A 13 -16.43 -3.13 12.01
N LEU A 14 -16.57 -2.26 11.00
CA LEU A 14 -15.49 -1.37 10.55
C LEU A 14 -15.04 -0.40 11.64
N PHE A 15 -15.97 0.28 12.32
CA PHE A 15 -15.62 1.30 13.31
C PHE A 15 -15.29 0.74 14.70
N GLU A 16 -15.87 -0.40 15.08
CA GLU A 16 -15.48 -1.13 16.31
C GLU A 16 -14.00 -1.53 16.30
N GLU A 17 -13.43 -1.81 15.11
CA GLU A 17 -12.04 -2.23 14.96
C GLU A 17 -11.10 -1.11 14.52
N ASN A 18 -11.62 0.08 14.13
CA ASN A 18 -10.83 1.14 13.49
C ASN A 18 -11.33 2.56 13.87
N GLU A 19 -11.25 2.92 15.15
CA GLU A 19 -11.62 4.25 15.68
C GLU A 19 -10.95 5.43 14.93
N ASP A 20 -9.72 5.24 14.43
CA ASP A 20 -9.01 6.25 13.65
C ASP A 20 -9.66 6.58 12.29
N ILE A 21 -10.56 5.73 11.78
CA ILE A 21 -11.39 6.06 10.60
C ILE A 21 -12.58 6.96 11.00
N LEU A 22 -13.16 6.83 12.20
CA LEU A 22 -14.25 7.70 12.66
C LEU A 22 -13.82 9.18 12.65
N HIS A 23 -12.58 9.45 13.03
CA HIS A 23 -12.04 10.82 13.08
C HIS A 23 -11.94 11.52 11.71
N LEU A 24 -11.99 10.77 10.60
CA LEU A 24 -12.02 11.36 9.24
C LEU A 24 -13.39 11.97 8.91
N PHE A 25 -14.47 11.49 9.54
CA PHE A 25 -15.80 12.06 9.40
C PHE A 25 -15.97 13.19 10.42
N GLN A 26 -15.79 14.44 9.99
CA GLN A 26 -15.77 15.62 10.86
C GLN A 26 -17.01 15.74 11.79
N LYS A 27 -18.19 15.30 11.33
CA LYS A 27 -19.43 15.31 12.13
C LYS A 27 -19.51 14.22 13.22
N PHE A 28 -18.53 13.31 13.29
CA PHE A 28 -18.53 12.13 14.19
C PHE A 28 -17.38 12.11 15.19
N GLN A 29 -16.45 13.06 15.11
CA GLN A 29 -15.28 13.15 16.02
C GLN A 29 -15.62 13.22 17.52
N HIS A 30 -16.88 13.50 17.89
CA HIS A 30 -17.37 13.64 19.26
C HIS A 30 -18.39 12.57 19.68
N LYS A 31 -18.72 11.58 18.84
CA LYS A 31 -19.71 10.53 19.17
C LYS A 31 -19.01 9.19 19.46
N ARG A 32 -19.40 8.51 20.54
CA ARG A 32 -18.87 7.18 20.88
C ARG A 32 -19.45 6.12 19.93
N ILE A 33 -18.74 4.99 19.77
CA ILE A 33 -19.19 3.84 18.95
C ILE A 33 -20.60 3.38 19.33
N ASN A 34 -20.96 3.43 20.62
CA ASN A 34 -22.29 3.03 21.10
C ASN A 34 -23.41 3.99 20.61
N ASP A 35 -23.06 5.25 20.29
CA ASP A 35 -23.97 6.27 19.79
C ASP A 35 -23.99 6.35 18.24
N LEU A 36 -23.32 5.44 17.54
CA LEU A 36 -23.44 5.26 16.08
C LEU A 36 -24.80 4.65 15.66
N HIS A 37 -25.79 4.67 16.54
CA HIS A 37 -27.13 4.17 16.26
C HIS A 37 -27.85 5.04 15.21
N ARG A 38 -28.09 4.42 14.05
CA ARG A 38 -29.09 4.74 13.01
C ARG A 38 -29.03 6.06 12.25
N ASP A 39 -28.88 7.22 12.89
CA ASP A 39 -29.41 8.47 12.32
C ASP A 39 -28.38 9.35 11.58
N SER A 40 -27.19 8.82 11.30
CA SER A 40 -26.21 9.50 10.45
C SER A 40 -26.59 9.40 8.98
N MET A 41 -27.27 10.43 8.47
CA MET A 41 -27.54 10.56 7.03
C MET A 41 -26.26 10.48 6.20
N GLU A 42 -25.15 11.08 6.66
CA GLU A 42 -23.86 11.07 5.95
C GLU A 42 -23.22 9.68 5.87
N LEU A 43 -23.28 8.91 6.96
CA LEU A 43 -22.71 7.57 7.00
C LEU A 43 -23.60 6.56 6.26
N ALA A 44 -24.92 6.69 6.38
CA ALA A 44 -25.89 5.93 5.59
C ALA A 44 -25.78 6.25 4.09
N GLN A 45 -25.52 7.52 3.72
CA GLN A 45 -25.20 7.93 2.35
C GLN A 45 -23.87 7.31 1.89
N HIS A 46 -22.81 7.40 2.69
CA HIS A 46 -21.51 6.83 2.31
C HIS A 46 -21.58 5.32 2.09
N ALA A 47 -22.21 4.56 3.00
CA ALA A 47 -22.41 3.13 2.78
C ALA A 47 -23.47 2.80 1.72
N GLY A 48 -24.44 3.69 1.47
CA GLY A 48 -25.33 3.62 0.32
C GLY A 48 -24.57 3.77 -1.01
N ILE A 49 -23.54 4.62 -1.05
CA ILE A 49 -22.61 4.76 -2.19
C ILE A 49 -21.74 3.51 -2.30
N VAL A 50 -21.12 3.03 -1.22
CA VAL A 50 -20.32 1.79 -1.22
C VAL A 50 -21.16 0.60 -1.71
N MET A 51 -22.40 0.45 -1.24
CA MET A 51 -23.25 -0.67 -1.66
C MET A 51 -23.92 -0.47 -3.02
N SER A 52 -24.01 0.75 -3.53
CA SER A 52 -24.34 0.98 -4.95
C SER A 52 -23.13 0.63 -5.82
N THR A 53 -21.92 0.97 -5.38
CA THR A 53 -20.65 0.59 -6.03
C THR A 53 -20.52 -0.93 -6.11
N LEU A 54 -20.78 -1.64 -5.01
CA LEU A 54 -20.71 -3.11 -4.97
C LEU A 54 -21.83 -3.76 -5.80
N ASP A 55 -23.09 -3.30 -5.71
CA ASP A 55 -24.18 -3.80 -6.57
C ASP A 55 -23.87 -3.60 -8.06
N GLU A 56 -23.45 -2.40 -8.44
CA GLU A 56 -23.15 -2.06 -9.83
C GLU A 56 -21.93 -2.85 -10.33
N SER A 57 -20.91 -3.06 -9.48
CA SER A 57 -19.75 -3.89 -9.83
C SER A 57 -20.14 -5.31 -10.22
N ILE A 58 -21.02 -5.94 -9.43
CA ILE A 58 -21.47 -7.32 -9.63
C ILE A 58 -22.40 -7.40 -10.85
N LYS A 59 -23.30 -6.43 -11.03
CA LYS A 59 -24.22 -6.36 -12.18
C LYS A 59 -23.51 -6.06 -13.50
N LYS A 60 -22.42 -5.29 -13.47
CA LYS A 60 -21.69 -4.81 -14.66
C LYS A 60 -20.39 -5.56 -14.94
N LEU A 61 -20.19 -6.77 -14.40
CA LEU A 61 -19.06 -7.63 -14.79
C LEU A 61 -18.99 -7.89 -16.32
N GLY A 62 -20.08 -7.72 -17.07
CA GLY A 62 -20.10 -7.75 -18.53
C GLY A 62 -19.53 -6.50 -19.24
N ASN A 63 -19.23 -5.41 -18.52
CA ASN A 63 -18.53 -4.23 -19.01
C ASN A 63 -17.47 -3.82 -17.97
N VAL A 64 -16.32 -4.51 -18.04
CA VAL A 64 -15.22 -4.36 -17.10
C VAL A 64 -14.64 -2.94 -17.15
N ASP A 65 -14.51 -2.32 -18.33
CA ASP A 65 -13.88 -1.00 -18.48
C ASP A 65 -14.65 0.09 -17.72
N TYR A 66 -15.98 0.17 -17.90
CA TYR A 66 -16.84 1.08 -17.14
C TYR A 66 -16.72 0.86 -15.64
N PHE A 67 -16.64 -0.40 -15.21
CA PHE A 67 -16.51 -0.77 -13.81
C PHE A 67 -15.16 -0.31 -13.22
N MET A 68 -14.05 -0.49 -13.95
CA MET A 68 -12.72 -0.02 -13.54
C MET A 68 -12.67 1.51 -13.43
N ASP A 69 -13.19 2.23 -14.42
CA ASP A 69 -13.25 3.70 -14.40
C ASP A 69 -14.09 4.24 -13.23
N TYR A 70 -15.19 3.56 -12.90
CA TYR A 70 -16.02 3.92 -11.77
C TYR A 70 -15.28 3.72 -10.43
N LEU A 71 -14.61 2.58 -10.23
CA LEU A 71 -13.78 2.36 -9.04
C LEU A 71 -12.59 3.33 -8.95
N HIS A 72 -11.96 3.64 -10.09
CA HIS A 72 -10.92 4.67 -10.14
C HIS A 72 -11.45 6.03 -9.69
N SER A 73 -12.65 6.42 -10.13
CA SER A 73 -13.32 7.66 -9.70
C SER A 73 -13.61 7.67 -8.19
N VAL A 74 -14.10 6.57 -7.63
CA VAL A 74 -14.30 6.42 -6.18
C VAL A 74 -12.99 6.60 -5.42
N GLY A 75 -11.89 6.00 -5.90
CA GLY A 75 -10.55 6.20 -5.33
C GLY A 75 -10.12 7.68 -5.37
N LYS A 76 -10.26 8.34 -6.53
CA LYS A 76 -9.94 9.77 -6.72
C LYS A 76 -10.75 10.69 -5.80
N LEU A 77 -11.98 10.34 -5.45
CA LEU A 77 -12.78 11.15 -4.50
C LEU A 77 -12.22 11.14 -3.08
N HIS A 78 -11.59 10.04 -2.65
CA HIS A 78 -11.03 9.94 -1.30
C HIS A 78 -9.75 10.77 -1.12
N THR A 79 -9.05 11.17 -2.19
CA THR A 79 -7.87 12.07 -2.07
C THR A 79 -8.24 13.47 -1.57
N LYS A 80 -9.53 13.84 -1.65
CA LYS A 80 -10.08 15.09 -1.13
C LYS A 80 -10.35 15.06 0.38
N ILE A 81 -10.24 13.90 1.03
CA ILE A 81 -10.49 13.74 2.47
C ILE A 81 -9.19 13.99 3.24
N PRO A 82 -9.08 15.07 4.05
CA PRO A 82 -7.86 15.38 4.78
C PRO A 82 -7.46 14.24 5.73
N GLY A 83 -6.19 13.82 5.67
CA GLY A 83 -5.66 12.75 6.52
C GLY A 83 -6.08 11.33 6.13
N PHE A 84 -6.86 11.14 5.06
CA PHE A 84 -7.18 9.81 4.54
C PHE A 84 -5.91 9.12 4.03
N LYS A 85 -5.74 7.83 4.37
CA LYS A 85 -4.61 7.01 3.98
C LYS A 85 -5.13 5.80 3.23
N GLU A 86 -4.47 5.48 2.12
CA GLU A 86 -4.71 4.30 1.29
C GLU A 86 -4.98 3.00 2.09
N LYS A 87 -4.19 2.75 3.14
CA LYS A 87 -4.35 1.60 4.06
C LYS A 87 -5.73 1.49 4.73
N TYR A 88 -6.55 2.55 4.73
CA TYR A 88 -7.89 2.52 5.28
C TYR A 88 -8.88 1.79 4.37
N PHE A 89 -8.64 1.70 3.06
CA PHE A 89 -9.46 0.85 2.17
C PHE A 89 -9.38 -0.63 2.58
N TRP A 90 -8.17 -1.12 2.85
CA TRP A 90 -7.93 -2.52 3.23
C TRP A 90 -8.64 -2.96 4.52
N ARG A 91 -8.97 -2.02 5.42
CA ARG A 91 -9.75 -2.30 6.63
C ARG A 91 -11.21 -2.64 6.37
N ILE A 92 -11.71 -2.48 5.14
CA ILE A 92 -13.05 -2.89 4.73
C ILE A 92 -13.14 -4.41 4.49
N GLU A 93 -12.04 -5.10 4.13
CA GLU A 93 -12.05 -6.52 3.75
C GLU A 93 -12.70 -7.41 4.82
N LYS A 94 -12.20 -7.36 6.06
CA LYS A 94 -12.70 -8.21 7.16
C LYS A 94 -14.15 -7.88 7.55
N PRO A 95 -14.56 -6.62 7.79
CA PRO A 95 -15.97 -6.26 7.99
C PRO A 95 -16.90 -6.68 6.84
N PHE A 96 -16.44 -6.60 5.59
CA PHE A 96 -17.20 -7.04 4.43
C PHE A 96 -17.43 -8.56 4.44
N LEU A 97 -16.36 -9.36 4.54
CA LEU A 97 -16.47 -10.83 4.57
C LEU A 97 -17.35 -11.29 5.75
N ALA A 98 -17.16 -10.69 6.92
CA ALA A 98 -17.96 -10.99 8.11
C ALA A 98 -19.42 -10.49 8.00
N ALA A 99 -19.75 -9.56 7.10
CA ALA A 99 -21.13 -9.18 6.79
C ALA A 99 -21.76 -10.12 5.75
N VAL A 100 -20.97 -10.62 4.79
CA VAL A 100 -21.39 -11.63 3.81
C VAL A 100 -21.69 -12.97 4.48
N GLN A 101 -20.80 -13.46 5.35
CA GLN A 101 -21.00 -14.69 6.13
C GLN A 101 -22.28 -14.61 6.96
N ASP A 102 -22.44 -13.53 7.75
CA ASP A 102 -23.66 -13.23 8.52
C ASP A 102 -24.95 -13.19 7.66
N THR A 103 -24.85 -12.86 6.37
CA THR A 103 -25.99 -12.69 5.45
C THR A 103 -26.35 -13.98 4.72
N LEU A 104 -25.37 -14.84 4.46
CA LEU A 104 -25.55 -16.13 3.79
C LEU A 104 -25.84 -17.27 4.76
N GLY A 105 -25.38 -17.16 6.01
CA GLY A 105 -25.60 -18.17 7.07
C GLY A 105 -25.04 -19.51 6.63
N ASP A 106 -25.84 -20.57 6.78
CA ASP A 106 -25.48 -21.95 6.41
C ASP A 106 -25.15 -22.15 4.92
N ARG A 107 -25.42 -21.16 4.06
CA ARG A 107 -25.03 -21.16 2.64
C ARG A 107 -23.62 -20.61 2.40
N TYR A 108 -22.97 -20.05 3.41
CA TYR A 108 -21.60 -19.56 3.32
C TYR A 108 -20.62 -20.73 3.40
N THR A 109 -20.24 -21.26 2.23
CA THR A 109 -19.26 -22.35 2.09
C THR A 109 -17.87 -21.81 1.80
N ASP A 110 -16.83 -22.63 2.00
CA ASP A 110 -15.42 -22.29 1.70
C ASP A 110 -15.22 -21.77 0.26
N ASN A 111 -15.98 -22.31 -0.70
CA ASN A 111 -15.96 -21.83 -2.08
C ASN A 111 -16.54 -20.42 -2.21
N MET A 112 -17.65 -20.11 -1.52
CA MET A 112 -18.19 -18.75 -1.47
C MET A 112 -17.21 -17.80 -0.77
N GLU A 113 -16.62 -18.21 0.35
CA GLU A 113 -15.58 -17.43 1.04
C GLU A 113 -14.43 -17.05 0.09
N ASN A 114 -13.91 -18.02 -0.66
CA ASN A 114 -12.84 -17.77 -1.63
C ASN A 114 -13.27 -16.79 -2.73
N ILE A 115 -14.46 -16.96 -3.31
CA ILE A 115 -15.01 -16.05 -4.32
C ILE A 115 -15.15 -14.63 -3.77
N TYR A 116 -15.70 -14.45 -2.57
CA TYR A 116 -15.88 -13.14 -1.96
C TYR A 116 -14.55 -12.49 -1.56
N LYS A 117 -13.56 -13.27 -1.10
CA LYS A 117 -12.18 -12.80 -0.85
C LYS A 117 -11.51 -12.27 -2.10
N ILE A 118 -11.57 -13.02 -3.21
CA ILE A 118 -11.00 -12.59 -4.50
C ILE A 118 -11.72 -11.31 -4.97
N THR A 119 -13.05 -11.30 -4.91
CA THR A 119 -13.88 -10.18 -5.36
C THR A 119 -13.59 -8.89 -4.59
N ILE A 120 -13.58 -8.93 -3.24
CA ILE A 120 -13.36 -7.71 -2.45
C ILE A 120 -11.94 -7.18 -2.60
N ARG A 121 -10.92 -8.06 -2.67
CA ARG A 121 -9.52 -7.64 -2.88
C ARG A 121 -9.34 -6.93 -4.22
N TYR A 122 -9.89 -7.49 -5.29
CA TYR A 122 -9.86 -6.87 -6.63
C TYR A 122 -10.51 -5.48 -6.64
N ILE A 123 -11.63 -5.31 -5.94
CA ILE A 123 -12.31 -4.02 -5.79
C ILE A 123 -11.42 -3.03 -5.01
N LEU A 124 -10.84 -3.46 -3.88
CA LEU A 124 -9.97 -2.61 -3.06
C LEU A 124 -8.69 -2.21 -3.80
N ASP A 125 -8.02 -3.15 -4.48
CA ASP A 125 -6.87 -2.88 -5.36
C ASP A 125 -7.17 -1.83 -6.42
N THR A 126 -8.36 -1.90 -7.04
CA THR A 126 -8.75 -0.97 -8.10
C THR A 126 -9.10 0.41 -7.54
N VAL A 127 -9.76 0.48 -6.38
CA VAL A 127 -10.01 1.76 -5.68
C VAL A 127 -8.70 2.39 -5.20
N VAL A 128 -7.74 1.60 -4.71
CA VAL A 128 -6.38 2.04 -4.34
C VAL A 128 -5.66 2.63 -5.55
N LYS A 129 -5.61 1.94 -6.69
CA LYS A 129 -5.06 2.48 -7.95
C LYS A 129 -5.74 3.80 -8.33
N GLY A 130 -7.06 3.90 -8.14
CA GLY A 130 -7.83 5.14 -8.33
C GLY A 130 -7.35 6.30 -7.45
N PHE A 131 -7.15 6.01 -6.15
CA PHE A 131 -6.63 6.96 -5.18
C PHE A 131 -5.22 7.43 -5.56
N ASP A 132 -4.36 6.53 -6.01
CA ASP A 132 -2.99 6.83 -6.45
C ASP A 132 -2.97 7.72 -7.69
N LEU A 133 -3.75 7.38 -8.72
CA LEU A 133 -3.95 8.19 -9.92
C LEU A 133 -4.61 9.55 -9.63
N GLY A 134 -5.26 9.69 -8.47
CA GLY A 134 -5.87 10.93 -7.99
C GLY A 134 -4.97 11.76 -7.08
N ARG A 135 -3.85 11.22 -6.59
CA ARG A 135 -2.86 11.99 -5.82
C ARG A 135 -2.10 12.87 -6.81
N PRO A 136 -1.91 14.18 -6.53
CA PRO A 136 -0.98 14.97 -7.31
C PRO A 136 0.41 14.34 -7.14
N VAL A 137 1.02 13.93 -8.25
CA VAL A 137 2.40 13.44 -8.24
C VAL A 137 3.26 14.54 -7.64
N ALA A 138 3.74 14.32 -6.41
CA ALA A 138 4.70 15.23 -5.80
C ALA A 138 5.88 15.31 -6.76
N LYS A 139 6.11 16.51 -7.33
CA LYS A 139 7.14 16.74 -8.35
C LYS A 139 8.45 16.15 -7.83
N THR A 140 8.83 14.98 -8.36
CA THR A 140 10.09 14.35 -8.01
C THR A 140 11.17 15.31 -8.45
N SER A 141 11.94 15.84 -7.49
CA SER A 141 12.90 16.90 -7.78
C SER A 141 13.80 16.48 -8.92
N THR A 142 13.74 17.24 -10.01
CA THR A 142 14.64 17.12 -11.15
C THR A 142 16.08 17.17 -10.67
N ALA A 143 16.81 16.08 -10.92
CA ALA A 143 18.25 16.00 -11.04
C ALA A 143 19.08 17.01 -10.21
N SER A 144 19.54 16.59 -9.04
CA SER A 144 20.91 16.91 -8.64
C SER A 144 21.85 15.83 -9.20
N MET A 145 21.99 15.83 -10.53
CA MET A 145 23.13 15.17 -11.16
C MET A 145 24.34 16.07 -10.96
N ASN A 146 25.20 15.71 -9.99
CA ASN A 146 26.53 16.28 -9.94
C ASN A 146 27.21 16.02 -11.31
N PRO A 147 27.84 17.02 -11.94
CA PRO A 147 28.53 16.80 -13.20
C PRO A 147 29.66 15.77 -12.99
N PRO A 148 29.89 14.84 -13.95
CA PRO A 148 31.03 13.95 -13.88
C PRO A 148 32.32 14.79 -13.77
N LYS A 149 33.05 14.62 -12.66
CA LYS A 149 34.35 15.25 -12.49
C LYS A 149 35.25 14.74 -13.62
N ALA A 150 35.83 15.68 -14.38
CA ALA A 150 36.58 15.37 -15.59
C ALA A 150 37.70 14.35 -15.34
N SER A 151 38.02 13.58 -16.38
CA SER A 151 39.08 12.57 -16.41
C SER A 151 40.42 13.12 -15.88
N PRO A 152 41.26 12.30 -15.23
CA PRO A 152 42.64 12.66 -15.00
C PRO A 152 43.38 12.74 -16.35
N GLU A 153 44.14 13.82 -16.55
CA GLU A 153 45.14 13.91 -17.62
C GLU A 153 46.25 12.86 -17.44
N PRO A 154 46.96 12.49 -18.53
CA PRO A 154 47.94 11.40 -18.50
C PRO A 154 49.23 11.77 -17.77
N SER A 155 49.77 10.81 -17.02
CA SER A 155 51.07 10.95 -16.36
C SER A 155 52.23 11.08 -17.36
N PRO A 156 53.14 12.06 -17.21
CA PRO A 156 54.43 12.01 -17.89
C PRO A 156 55.32 10.94 -17.25
N SER A 157 55.99 10.14 -18.09
CA SER A 157 57.01 9.15 -17.69
C SER A 157 58.42 9.75 -17.90
N PRO A 158 59.53 9.10 -17.51
CA PRO A 158 60.52 9.72 -16.63
C PRO A 158 61.79 10.21 -17.34
N GLN A 159 62.55 11.09 -16.68
CA GLN A 159 63.96 11.33 -17.02
C GLN A 159 64.85 11.34 -15.78
N ASP A 160 65.95 10.60 -15.89
CA ASP A 160 67.04 10.45 -14.92
C ASP A 160 67.75 11.77 -14.58
N THR A 161 68.19 11.91 -13.33
CA THR A 161 69.62 12.10 -13.00
C THR A 161 69.91 11.79 -11.52
N ARG A 162 70.86 10.87 -11.30
CA ARG A 162 71.90 10.79 -10.23
C ARG A 162 72.07 12.06 -9.36
N GLU A 163 72.40 12.02 -8.06
CA GLU A 163 73.02 11.02 -7.16
C GLU A 163 72.53 11.33 -5.69
N MET A 164 72.91 10.71 -4.56
CA MET A 164 74.07 9.88 -4.17
C MET A 164 73.68 8.88 -3.02
N GLU A 165 74.59 8.60 -2.09
CA GLU A 165 74.55 7.72 -0.89
C GLU A 165 73.81 8.37 0.32
N ASP A 166 73.41 7.69 1.42
CA ASP A 166 74.10 6.59 2.12
C ASP A 166 73.22 5.74 3.09
N LEU A 167 73.58 4.45 3.20
CA LEU A 167 73.45 3.45 4.29
C LEU A 167 72.26 3.29 5.28
N ASN A 168 72.06 2.00 5.62
CA ASN A 168 71.62 1.40 6.91
C ASN A 168 70.10 1.15 7.16
N THR A 169 69.58 0.00 7.64
CA THR A 169 70.01 -1.44 7.72
C THR A 169 68.88 -2.27 8.38
N THR A 170 68.64 -3.53 7.95
CA THR A 170 67.87 -4.60 8.67
C THR A 170 66.33 -4.37 8.82
N SER A 171 65.41 -5.34 8.75
CA SER A 171 65.41 -6.82 8.61
C SER A 171 64.27 -7.25 7.65
N ILE A 172 64.46 -8.18 6.72
CA ILE A 172 64.14 -9.63 6.86
C ILE A 172 62.70 -9.86 7.37
N ALA A 173 61.70 -9.97 6.48
CA ALA A 173 61.15 -11.23 5.93
C ALA A 173 60.02 -11.83 6.82
N THR A 174 59.18 -12.80 6.42
CA THR A 174 59.20 -13.74 5.29
C THR A 174 57.76 -14.27 5.02
N GLN A 175 57.43 -14.63 3.77
CA GLN A 175 56.63 -15.81 3.34
C GLN A 175 55.16 -15.99 3.85
N ASN A 176 54.19 -16.22 2.95
CA ASN A 176 53.66 -17.53 2.48
C ASN A 176 52.93 -18.33 3.59
N GLU A 177 51.85 -19.09 3.39
CA GLU A 177 51.12 -19.62 2.21
C GLU A 177 49.63 -19.80 2.64
N CYS A 178 48.62 -19.54 1.81
CA CYS A 178 47.99 -20.46 0.83
C CYS A 178 47.08 -21.58 1.40
N MET A 179 45.79 -21.49 1.03
CA MET A 179 44.78 -22.56 0.86
C MET A 179 44.50 -23.59 1.98
N LYS A 180 43.26 -23.58 2.50
CA LYS A 180 42.19 -24.50 2.04
C LYS A 180 40.81 -24.23 2.68
N GLN A 181 39.76 -24.31 1.85
CA GLN A 181 38.36 -24.53 2.26
C GLN A 181 38.05 -26.07 2.25
N PRO A 182 36.79 -26.54 2.31
CA PRO A 182 35.91 -26.56 3.49
C PRO A 182 35.28 -27.95 3.74
N SER A 183 34.70 -28.22 4.92
CA SER A 183 33.63 -29.25 5.07
C SER A 183 32.94 -29.27 6.44
N ARG A 184 31.61 -29.09 6.45
CA ARG A 184 30.66 -29.85 7.30
C ARG A 184 30.41 -31.22 6.62
N PRO A 185 29.78 -32.26 7.23
CA PRO A 185 28.67 -32.30 8.20
C PRO A 185 29.08 -32.96 9.55
N SER A 186 28.22 -33.23 10.54
CA SER A 186 26.74 -33.36 10.58
C SER A 186 26.09 -32.54 11.69
#